data_AF-A0A348WF36-F1
#
_entry.id   AF-A0A348WF36-F1
#
_cell.length_a   1.000
_cell.length_b   1.000
_cell.length_c   1.000
_cell.angle_alpha   90.00
_cell.angle_beta   90.00
_cell.angle_gamma   90.00
#
_symmetry.space_group_name_H-M   'P 1'
#
loop_
_entity.id
_entity.type
_entity.pdbx_description
1 polymer ?
#
loop_
_entity_poly.entity_id
_entity_poly.type
_entity_poly.pdbx_seq_one_letter_code
_entity_poly.pdbx_strand_id
1 'polypeptide(L)'
;FSLIGTFITRSGLLTSVHAFANDPERGMVLLFILAVFMMAGLILFVVRAGTMQARGVFGLASRETMLVINNVLLAVAAFIVFVGTLWPLVAEMFFDRKLTVGAP
;
A
#
# COMPACT_ATOMS: atom_id res chain seq x y z
N PHE A 1 2.83 -2.45 0.39
CA PHE A 1 3.55 -1.73 -0.67
C PHE A 1 3.48 -2.41 -2.04
N SER A 2 3.75 -3.72 -2.13
CA SER A 2 3.73 -4.43 -3.41
C SER A 2 2.36 -4.39 -4.13
N LEU A 3 1.24 -4.66 -3.46
CA LEU A 3 -0.09 -4.62 -4.08
C LEU A 3 -0.55 -3.24 -4.53
N ILE A 4 -0.27 -2.19 -3.75
CA ILE A 4 -0.57 -0.80 -4.11
C ILE A 4 0.36 -0.30 -5.21
N GLY A 5 1.65 -0.67 -5.20
CA GLY A 5 2.59 -0.33 -6.27
C GLY A 5 2.25 -1.04 -7.59
N THR A 6 1.80 -2.29 -7.52
CA THR A 6 1.23 -2.99 -8.67
C THR A 6 -0.09 -2.34 -9.09
N PHE A 7 -0.96 -1.95 -8.18
CA PHE A 7 -2.17 -1.21 -8.51
C PHE A 7 -1.83 0.13 -9.19
N ILE A 8 -0.91 0.95 -8.70
CA ILE A 8 -0.56 2.23 -9.34
C ILE A 8 0.05 2.03 -10.74
N THR A 9 0.91 1.01 -10.92
CA THR A 9 1.58 0.75 -12.22
C THR A 9 0.73 -0.06 -13.21
N ARG A 10 -0.22 -0.87 -12.75
CA ARG A 10 -1.13 -1.66 -13.59
C ARG A 10 -2.55 -1.09 -13.71
N SER A 11 -3.11 -0.38 -12.73
CA SER A 11 -4.51 0.13 -12.75
C SER A 11 -4.80 1.18 -13.83
N GLY A 12 -3.77 1.69 -14.53
CA GLY A 12 -3.94 2.72 -15.55
C GLY A 12 -4.18 4.12 -14.99
N LEU A 13 -4.03 4.33 -13.67
CA LEU A 13 -4.07 5.65 -13.01
C LEU A 13 -2.99 6.61 -13.52
N LEU A 14 -1.81 6.08 -13.89
CA LEU A 14 -0.86 6.73 -14.79
C LEU A 14 -1.07 6.10 -16.17
N THR A 15 -1.16 6.91 -17.23
CA THR A 15 -1.47 6.44 -18.59
C THR A 15 -0.54 5.30 -19.05
N SER A 16 -1.01 4.06 -18.87
CA SER A 16 -0.77 2.95 -19.79
C SER A 16 -2.15 2.41 -20.21
N VAL A 17 -2.83 3.22 -21.01
CA VAL A 17 -4.24 3.07 -21.45
C VAL A 17 -4.52 1.82 -22.31
N HIS A 18 -3.60 0.87 -22.45
CA HIS A 18 -3.75 -0.27 -23.36
C HIS A 18 -3.54 -1.67 -22.73
N ALA A 19 -3.38 -1.82 -21.41
CA ALA A 19 -3.21 -3.16 -20.81
C ALA A 19 -4.47 -3.71 -20.12
N PHE A 20 -5.29 -2.86 -19.48
CA PHE A 20 -6.48 -3.31 -18.74
C PHE A 20 -7.79 -3.20 -19.52
N ALA A 21 -7.91 -2.23 -20.42
CA ALA A 21 -9.06 -2.10 -21.30
C ALA A 21 -9.08 -3.18 -22.40
N ASN A 22 -7.92 -3.75 -22.74
CA ASN A 22 -7.78 -4.68 -23.86
C ASN A 22 -8.22 -6.13 -23.52
N ASP A 23 -8.23 -6.55 -22.25
CA ASP A 23 -8.66 -7.89 -21.82
C ASP A 23 -9.44 -7.85 -20.48
N PRO A 24 -10.73 -7.43 -20.49
CA PRO A 24 -11.56 -7.30 -19.29
C PRO A 24 -11.69 -8.60 -18.49
N GLU A 25 -11.75 -9.75 -19.17
CA GLU A 25 -11.87 -11.06 -18.52
C GLU A 25 -10.67 -11.38 -17.62
N ARG A 26 -9.45 -11.07 -18.06
CA ARG A 26 -8.23 -11.30 -17.28
C ARG A 26 -8.11 -10.33 -16.10
N GLY A 27 -8.59 -9.10 -16.28
CA GLY A 27 -8.65 -8.09 -15.21
C GLY A 27 -9.56 -8.52 -14.07
N MET A 28 -10.72 -9.10 -14.37
CA MET A 28 -11.68 -9.59 -13.37
C MET A 28 -11.13 -10.75 -12.53
N VAL A 29 -10.41 -11.68 -13.16
CA VAL A 29 -9.76 -12.81 -12.45
C VAL A 29 -8.71 -12.30 -11.45
N LEU A 30 -7.88 -11.34 -11.86
CA LEU A 30 -6.89 -10.71 -10.98
C LEU A 30 -7.54 -9.95 -9.82
N LEU A 31 -8.62 -9.21 -10.07
CA LEU A 31 -9.39 -8.50 -9.04
C LEU A 31 -9.98 -9.47 -8.01
N PHE A 32 -10.55 -10.58 -8.47
CA PHE A 32 -11.13 -11.60 -7.59
C PHE A 32 -10.06 -12.25 -6.71
N ILE A 33 -8.94 -12.66 -7.30
CA ILE A 33 -7.80 -13.25 -6.58
C ILE A 33 -7.27 -12.26 -5.53
N LEU A 34 -7.09 -10.99 -5.92
CA LEU A 34 -6.66 -9.93 -5.01
C LEU A 34 -7.61 -9.77 -3.81
N ALA A 35 -8.91 -9.70 -4.08
CA ALA A 35 -9.93 -9.55 -3.05
C ALA A 35 -9.93 -10.74 -2.07
N VAL A 36 -9.85 -11.98 -2.59
CA VAL A 36 -9.83 -13.19 -1.76
C VAL A 36 -8.62 -13.21 -0.83
N PHE A 37 -7.40 -13.02 -1.36
CA PHE A 37 -6.19 -13.06 -0.54
C PHE A 37 -6.12 -11.91 0.47
N MET A 38 -6.59 -10.72 0.09
CA MET A 38 -6.64 -9.56 1.00
C MET A 38 -7.64 -9.79 2.13
N MET A 39 -8.86 -10.23 1.80
CA MET A 39 -9.89 -10.54 2.79
C MET A 39 -9.45 -11.68 3.71
N ALA A 40 -8.88 -12.75 3.17
CA ALA A 40 -8.36 -13.87 3.95
C ALA A 40 -7.26 -13.43 4.93
N GLY A 41 -6.32 -12.60 4.47
CA GLY A 41 -5.26 -12.05 5.32
C GLY A 41 -5.81 -11.18 6.46
N LEU A 42 -6.78 -10.32 6.16
CA LEU A 42 -7.43 -9.45 7.16
C LEU A 42 -8.25 -10.25 8.17
N ILE A 43 -9.01 -11.25 7.73
CA ILE A 43 -9.76 -12.15 8.60
C ILE A 43 -8.82 -12.90 9.54
N LEU A 44 -7.73 -13.47 9.02
CA LEU A 44 -6.71 -14.14 9.83
C LEU A 44 -6.06 -13.18 10.84
N PHE A 45 -5.79 -11.94 10.43
CA PHE A 45 -5.25 -10.92 11.33
C PHE A 45 -6.22 -10.64 12.49
N VAL A 46 -7.51 -10.43 12.20
CA VAL A 46 -8.54 -10.19 13.24
C VAL A 46 -8.68 -11.39 14.17
N VAL A 47 -8.72 -12.61 13.62
CA VAL A 47 -8.80 -13.84 14.42
C VAL A 47 -7.57 -13.99 15.33
N ARG A 48 -6.39 -13.60 14.86
CA ARG A 48 -5.14 -13.69 15.63
C ARG A 48 -4.91 -12.51 16.58
N ALA A 49 -5.62 -11.39 16.40
CA ALA A 49 -5.43 -10.16 17.16
C ALA A 49 -5.60 -10.36 18.68
N GLY A 50 -6.54 -11.22 19.12
CA GLY A 50 -6.74 -11.52 20.54
C GLY A 50 -5.54 -12.20 21.23
N THR A 51 -4.65 -12.82 20.47
CA THR A 51 -3.41 -13.45 20.97
C THR A 51 -2.18 -12.53 20.89
N MET A 52 -2.32 -11.37 20.25
CA MET A 52 -1.28 -10.33 20.21
C MET A 52 -1.37 -9.49 21.48
N GLN A 53 -1.07 -10.10 22.62
CA GLN A 53 -0.92 -9.33 23.86
C GLN A 53 0.38 -8.52 23.79
N ALA A 54 0.26 -7.20 23.94
CA ALA A 54 1.39 -6.31 24.16
C ALA A 54 2.03 -6.63 25.52
N ARG A 55 2.93 -7.60 25.54
CA ARG A 55 3.72 -7.91 26.74
C ARG A 55 4.77 -6.81 26.94
N GLY A 56 4.47 -5.93 27.89
CA GLY A 56 5.47 -5.42 28.82
C GLY A 56 6.06 -4.05 28.50
N VAL A 57 6.29 -3.30 29.59
CA VAL A 57 7.06 -2.08 29.66
C VAL A 57 8.50 -2.42 29.25
N PHE A 58 8.89 -2.06 28.02
CA PHE A 58 10.22 -2.35 27.49
C PHE A 58 11.26 -1.37 28.06
N GLY A 59 12.43 -1.87 28.44
CA GLY A 59 13.58 -1.01 28.74
C GLY A 59 14.06 -0.28 27.49
N LEU A 60 14.50 0.97 27.63
CA LEU A 60 14.95 1.81 26.49
C LEU A 60 16.10 1.16 25.68
N ALA A 61 16.91 0.32 26.30
CA ALA A 61 18.02 -0.41 25.67
C ALA A 61 17.79 -1.93 25.64
N SER A 62 16.70 -2.39 25.01
CA SER A 62 16.41 -3.82 24.81
C SER A 62 16.32 -4.19 23.33
N ARG A 63 16.55 -5.48 23.02
CA ARG A 63 16.45 -6.02 21.64
C ARG A 63 15.04 -5.85 21.08
N GLU A 64 14.03 -5.95 21.93
CA GLU A 64 12.62 -5.76 21.61
C GLU A 64 12.34 -4.30 21.24
N THR A 65 12.87 -3.34 22.01
CA THR A 65 12.76 -1.90 21.72
C THR A 65 13.42 -1.55 20.39
N MET A 66 14.57 -2.16 20.07
CA MET A 66 15.24 -1.96 18.79
C MET A 66 14.41 -2.52 17.61
N LEU A 67 13.73 -3.65 17.82
CA LEU A 67 12.79 -4.24 16.86
C LEU A 67 11.55 -3.35 16.64
N VAL A 68 11.01 -2.76 17.71
CA VAL A 68 9.89 -1.81 17.64
C VAL A 68 10.31 -0.53 16.91
N ILE A 69 11.44 0.07 17.28
CA ILE A 69 11.97 1.28 16.63
C ILE A 69 12.20 1.03 15.13
N ASN A 70 12.80 -0.12 14.76
CA ASN A 70 13.02 -0.46 13.36
C ASN A 70 11.69 -0.56 12.59
N ASN A 71 10.69 -1.25 13.13
CA ASN A 71 9.38 -1.34 12.48
C ASN A 71 8.68 0.02 12.38
N VAL A 72 8.79 0.88 13.41
CA VAL A 72 8.25 2.25 13.36
C VAL A 72 8.94 3.06 12.27
N LEU A 73 10.28 3.00 12.17
CA LEU A 73 11.05 3.66 11.13
C LEU A 73 10.63 3.20 9.73
N LEU A 74 10.53 1.88 9.53
CA LEU A 74 10.08 1.30 8.26
C LEU A 74 8.64 1.70 7.94
N ALA A 75 7.75 1.73 8.93
CA ALA A 75 6.36 2.12 8.75
C ALA A 75 6.23 3.60 8.39
N VAL A 76 6.98 4.49 9.05
CA VAL A 76 7.01 5.92 8.75
C VAL A 76 7.61 6.17 7.36
N ALA A 77 8.72 5.52 7.03
CA ALA A 77 9.32 5.61 5.70
C ALA A 77 8.35 5.15 4.60
N ALA A 78 7.68 4.01 4.82
CA ALA A 78 6.64 3.53 3.91
C ALA A 78 5.49 4.53 3.79
N PHE A 79 5.02 5.11 4.89
CA PHE A 79 3.95 6.11 4.88
C PHE A 79 4.34 7.36 4.09
N ILE A 80 5.54 7.89 4.31
CA ILE A 80 6.06 9.06 3.58
C ILE A 80 6.14 8.77 2.08
N VAL A 81 6.70 7.62 1.68
CA VAL A 81 6.77 7.23 0.27
C VAL A 81 5.38 7.05 -0.32
N PHE A 82 4.46 6.42 0.40
CA PHE A 82 3.08 6.22 -0.05
C PHE A 82 2.33 7.54 -0.26
N VAL A 83 2.44 8.47 0.68
CA VAL A 83 1.84 9.80 0.54
C VAL A 83 2.50 10.56 -0.61
N GLY A 84 3.84 10.52 -0.71
CA GLY A 84 4.58 11.17 -1.80
C GLY A 84 4.23 10.62 -3.19
N THR A 85 3.98 9.33 -3.32
CA THR A 85 3.58 8.72 -4.61
C THR A 85 2.11 8.97 -4.96
N LEU A 86 1.23 9.11 -3.96
CA LEU A 86 -0.18 9.43 -4.20
C LEU A 86 -0.46 10.93 -4.33
N TRP A 87 0.43 11.80 -3.85
CA TRP A 87 0.24 13.25 -3.87
C TRP A 87 -0.08 13.82 -5.26
N PRO A 88 0.59 13.43 -6.35
CA PRO A 88 0.27 13.92 -7.69
C PRO A 88 -1.17 13.57 -8.11
N LEU A 89 -1.62 12.36 -7.78
CA LEU A 89 -2.96 11.87 -8.11
C LEU A 89 -4.04 12.62 -7.31
N VAL A 90 -3.81 12.84 -6.01
CA VAL A 90 -4.70 13.65 -5.18
C VAL A 90 -4.74 15.09 -5.70
N ALA A 91 -3.59 15.67 -6.04
CA ALA A 91 -3.53 17.03 -6.57
C ALA A 91 -4.23 17.15 -7.93
N GLU A 92 -4.12 16.16 -8.81
CA GLU A 92 -4.85 16.11 -10.09
C GLU A 92 -6.37 16.11 -9.89
N MET A 93 -6.88 15.31 -8.94
CA MET A 93 -8.32 15.24 -8.67
C MET A 93 -8.92 16.52 -8.07
N PHE A 94 -8.14 17.25 -7.25
CA PHE A 94 -8.63 18.45 -6.56
C PHE A 94 -8.34 19.76 -7.31
N PHE A 95 -7.26 19.81 -8.10
CA PHE A 95 -6.82 21.04 -8.77
C PHE A 95 -6.99 21.02 -10.30
N ASP A 96 -7.52 19.92 -10.86
CA ASP A 96 -7.84 19.73 -12.30
C ASP A 96 -6.68 20.09 -13.25
N ARG A 97 -5.44 20.02 -12.73
CA ARG A 97 -4.19 20.27 -13.44
C ARG A 97 -3.27 19.09 -13.21
N LYS A 98 -2.82 18.49 -14.32
CA LYS A 98 -1.75 17.49 -14.33
C LYS A 98 -0.47 18.10 -13.78
N LEU A 99 -0.09 17.72 -12.56
CA LEU A 99 1.21 18.07 -11.99
C LEU A 99 2.24 17.08 -12.54
N THR A 100 2.67 17.32 -13.78
CA THR A 100 3.82 16.63 -14.35
C THR A 100 5.09 17.12 -13.66
N VAL A 101 5.72 16.27 -12.85
CA VAL A 101 7.10 16.49 -12.41
C VAL A 101 8.02 15.81 -13.42
N GLY A 102 8.31 16.53 -14.50
CA GLY A 102 9.17 16.13 -15.62
C GLY A 102 8.96 17.07 -16.81
N ALA A 103 10.04 17.62 -17.38
CA ALA A 103 9.97 18.42 -18.61
C ALA A 103 9.66 17.52 -19.84
N PRO A 104 9.12 18.08 -20.94
CA PRO A 104 8.21 17.43 -21.90
C PRO A 104 8.81 16.28 -22.73
#